data_AF-A0A952P8A6-F1
#
_entry.id   AF-A0A952P8A6-F1
#
_cell.length_a   1.000
_cell.length_b   1.000
_cell.length_c   1.000
_cell.angle_alpha   90.00
_cell.angle_beta   90.00
_cell.angle_gamma   90.00
#
_symmetry.space_group_name_H-M   'P 1'
#
loop_
_entity.id
_entity.type
_entity.pdbx_description
1 polymer ?
#
loop_
_entity_poly.entity_id
_entity_poly.type
_entity_poly.pdbx_seq_one_letter_code
_entity_poly.pdbx_strand_id
1 'polypeptide(L)' 'MKKGYFQQAEISNGSVKLLDGKISDGINFINDIIDEMIEINLKFGGDTVFLEGDELSDFQSIASTVRF' A
#
# COMPACT_ATOMS: atom_id res chain seq x y z
N MET A 1 7.86 -7.52 6.83
CA MET A 1 6.65 -6.71 7.09
C MET A 1 6.04 -7.11 8.43
N LYS A 2 5.74 -6.14 9.31
CA LYS A 2 5.02 -6.42 10.58
C LYS A 2 3.63 -6.95 10.23
N LYS A 3 3.21 -8.08 10.84
CA LYS A 3 1.84 -8.60 10.73
C LYS A 3 0.87 -7.54 11.28
N GLY A 4 0.05 -6.94 10.42
CA GLY A 4 -0.91 -5.89 10.81
C GLY A 4 -1.17 -4.82 9.75
N TYR A 5 -0.34 -4.72 8.70
CA TYR A 5 -0.50 -3.74 7.62
C TYR A 5 -1.22 -4.25 6.37
N PHE A 6 -1.67 -5.51 6.38
CA PHE A 6 -2.46 -6.05 5.29
C PHE A 6 -3.75 -5.23 5.16
N GLN A 7 -3.88 -4.51 4.05
CA GLN A 7 -5.01 -3.63 3.80
C GLN A 7 -5.57 -3.89 2.41
N GLN A 8 -6.73 -4.53 2.37
CA GLN A 8 -7.44 -4.74 1.11
C GLN A 8 -8.08 -3.44 0.64
N ALA A 9 -8.12 -3.25 -0.67
CA ALA A 9 -8.77 -2.10 -1.28
C ALA A 9 -9.59 -2.48 -2.52
N GLU A 10 -10.58 -1.65 -2.85
CA GLU A 10 -11.32 -1.70 -4.10
C GLU A 10 -10.97 -0.45 -4.93
N ILE A 11 -10.66 -0.64 -6.21
CA ILE A 11 -10.60 0.45 -7.18
C ILE A 11 -12.00 0.67 -7.73
N SER A 12 -12.56 1.84 -7.48
CA SER A 12 -13.88 2.23 -7.99
C SER A 12 -13.84 3.68 -8.46
N ASN A 13 -14.26 3.92 -9.71
CA ASN A 13 -14.39 5.26 -10.29
C ASN A 13 -13.11 6.12 -10.18
N GLY A 14 -11.93 5.53 -10.38
CA GLY A 14 -10.64 6.22 -10.28
C GLY A 14 -10.22 6.58 -8.85
N SER A 15 -10.91 6.03 -7.84
CA SER A 15 -10.57 6.17 -6.42
C SER A 15 -10.26 4.81 -5.80
N VAL A 16 -9.42 4.81 -4.77
CA VAL A 16 -9.10 3.62 -3.97
C VAL A 16 -9.88 3.71 -2.67
N LYS A 17 -10.66 2.67 -2.37
CA LYS A 17 -11.44 2.55 -1.14
C LYS A 17 -10.91 1.37 -0.31
N LEU A 18 -10.49 1.64 0.93
CA LEU A 18 -10.08 0.58 1.86
C LEU A 18 -11.29 -0.26 2.29
N LEU A 19 -11.07 -1.57 2.47
CA LEU A 19 -12.09 -2.54 2.86
C LEU A 19 -11.78 -3.13 4.23
N ASP A 20 -12.77 -3.12 5.13
CA ASP A 20 -12.67 -3.75 6.44
C ASP A 20 -12.95 -5.25 6.34
N GLY A 21 -11.88 -6.03 6.18
CA GLY A 21 -11.82 -7.44 6.59
C GLY A 21 -12.58 -8.48 5.78
N LYS A 22 -13.22 -8.12 4.66
CA LYS A 22 -13.84 -9.10 3.75
C LYS A 22 -13.03 -9.24 2.47
N ILE A 23 -12.20 -10.30 2.45
CA ILE A 23 -11.49 -10.77 1.26
C ILE A 23 -12.52 -10.99 0.15
N SER A 24 -12.56 -10.03 -0.77
CA SER A 24 -13.37 -10.07 -1.98
C SER A 24 -12.45 -10.32 -3.18
N ASP A 25 -12.81 -11.28 -4.02
CA ASP A 25 -12.05 -11.63 -5.22
C ASP A 25 -12.67 -10.97 -6.46
N GLY A 26 -11.84 -10.41 -7.35
CA GLY A 26 -12.29 -9.81 -8.61
C GLY A 26 -11.31 -8.78 -9.17
N ILE A 27 -11.51 -8.38 -10.44
CA ILE A 27 -10.59 -7.51 -11.20
C ILE A 27 -10.38 -6.13 -10.54
N ASN A 28 -11.37 -5.66 -9.77
CA ASN A 28 -11.32 -4.34 -9.13
C ASN A 28 -10.81 -4.38 -7.69
N PHE A 29 -10.41 -5.55 -7.18
CA PHE A 29 -9.95 -5.70 -5.81
C PHE A 29 -8.43 -5.85 -5.77
N ILE A 30 -7.80 -5.09 -4.87
CA ILE A 30 -6.39 -5.18 -4.54
C ILE A 30 -6.29 -5.89 -3.20
N ASN A 31 -5.55 -7.00 -3.15
CA ASN A 31 -5.40 -7.81 -1.94
C ASN A 31 -4.69 -7.05 -0.82
N ASP A 32 -3.54 -6.44 -1.13
CA ASP A 32 -2.81 -5.56 -0.24
C ASP A 32 -2.39 -4.30 -0.99
N ILE A 33 -2.95 -3.16 -0.61
CA ILE A 33 -2.68 -1.87 -1.26
C ILE A 33 -1.22 -1.44 -1.07
N ILE A 34 -0.58 -1.83 0.03
CA ILE A 34 0.82 -1.47 0.28
C ILE A 34 1.74 -2.22 -0.67
N ASP A 35 1.49 -3.52 -0.87
CA ASP A 35 2.25 -4.32 -1.83
C ASP A 35 2.06 -3.80 -3.26
N GLU A 36 0.84 -3.46 -3.66
CA GLU A 36 0.55 -2.89 -4.98
C GLU A 36 1.29 -1.55 -5.18
N MET A 37 1.31 -0.67 -4.17
CA MET A 37 2.06 0.58 -4.22
C MET A 37 3.57 0.36 -4.39
N ILE A 38 4.14 -0.63 -3.71
CA ILE A 38 5.55 -1.00 -3.84
C ILE A 38 5.83 -1.52 -5.25
N GLU A 39 5.00 -2.42 -5.77
CA GLU A 39 5.15 -2.96 -7.13
C GLU A 39 5.10 -1.87 -8.19
N ILE A 40 4.14 -0.95 -8.09
CA ILE A 40 4.01 0.19 -9.00
C ILE A 40 5.27 1.05 -8.91
N ASN A 41 5.71 1.43 -7.70
CA ASN A 41 6.92 2.23 -7.50
C ASN A 41 8.15 1.60 -8.18
N LEU A 42 8.35 0.29 -8.01
CA LEU A 42 9.43 -0.45 -8.66
C LEU A 42 9.30 -0.49 -10.19
N LYS A 43 8.08 -0.68 -10.72
CA LYS A 43 7.80 -0.63 -12.18
C LYS A 43 8.12 0.73 -12.80
N PHE A 44 7.96 1.81 -12.04
CA PHE A 44 8.30 3.18 -12.47
C PHE A 44 9.78 3.54 -12.25
N GLY A 45 10.63 2.60 -11.83
CA GLY A 45 12.06 2.82 -11.60
C GLY A 45 12.39 3.55 -10.30
N GLY A 46 11.43 3.58 -9.36
CA GLY A 46 11.63 3.99 -7.98
C GLY A 46 12.35 2.92 -7.17
N ASP A 47 12.64 3.25 -5.91
CA ASP A 47 13.24 2.35 -4.93
C ASP A 47 12.38 2.32 -3.66
N THR A 48 12.42 1.22 -2.92
CA THR A 48 11.65 1.00 -1.70
C THR A 48 12.57 0.48 -0.60
N VAL A 49 12.57 1.17 0.53
CA VAL A 49 13.38 0.83 1.70
C VAL A 49 12.48 0.50 2.88
N PHE A 50 12.82 -0.56 3.60
CA PHE A 50 12.11 -0.96 4.82
C PHE A 50 12.90 -0.46 6.04
N LEU A 51 12.22 0.28 6.91
CA LEU A 51 12.78 0.74 8.17
C LEU A 51 12.34 -0.18 9.31
N GLU A 52 13.28 -0.51 10.20
CA GLU A 52 12.99 -1.21 11.44
C GLU A 52 12.90 -0.19 12.58
N GLY A 53 11.72 -0.05 13.17
CA GLY A 53 11.47 0.90 14.26
C GLY A 53 10.05 1.46 14.22
N ASP A 54 9.83 2.56 14.94
CA ASP A 54 8.55 3.25 15.06
C ASP A 54 8.67 4.75 14.67
N GLU A 55 9.74 5.13 13.94
CA GLU A 55 10.04 6.52 13.55
C GLU A 55 8.96 7.15 12.66
N LEU A 56 8.15 6.32 12.00
CA LEU A 56 7.04 6.73 11.13
C LEU A 56 5.67 6.47 11.76
N SER A 57 5.57 6.24 13.07
CA SER A 57 4.30 5.94 13.76
C SER A 57 3.22 6.99 13.50
N ASP A 58 3.61 8.26 13.50
CA ASP A 58 2.71 9.41 13.28
C ASP A 58 2.18 9.47 11.83
N PHE A 59 2.81 8.72 10.91
CA PHE A 59 2.48 8.63 9.49
C PHE A 59 2.02 7.23 9.08
N GLN A 60 1.46 6.46 10.01
CA GLN A 60 0.98 5.08 9.75
C GLN A 60 2.08 4.16 9.19
N SER A 61 3.34 4.42 9.55
CA SER A 61 4.53 3.68 9.10
C SER A 61 4.81 3.70 7.58
N ILE A 62 4.26 4.68 6.85
CA ILE A 62 4.44 4.81 5.39
C ILE A 62 4.91 6.22 5.05
N ALA A 63 5.90 6.31 4.15
CA ALA A 63 6.35 7.56 3.57
C ALA A 63 6.63 7.36 2.08
N SER A 64 6.39 8.38 1.26
CA SER A 64 6.69 8.39 -0.17
C SER A 64 7.47 9.65 -0.51
N THR A 65 8.57 9.49 -1.25
CA THR A 65 9.41 10.59 -1.73
C THR A 65 9.34 10.65 -3.24
N VAL A 66 8.98 11.81 -3.78
CA VAL A 66 8.83 12.02 -5.23
C VAL A 66 10.03 12.77 -5.80
N ARG A 67 10.41 12.46 -7.05
CA ARG A 67 11.38 13.25 -7.82
C ARG A 67 10.60 14.35 -8.55
N PHE A 68 10.97 15.60 -8.31
CA PHE A 68 10.41 16.76 -9.01
C PHE A 68 11.17 17.02 -10.31
#